data_AF-A0A508A9K1-F1
#
_entry.id   AF-A0A508A9K1-F1
#
_cell.length_a   1.000
_cell.length_b   1.000
_cell.length_c   1.000
_cell.angle_alpha   90.00
_cell.angle_beta   90.00
_cell.angle_gamma   90.00
#
_symmetry.space_group_name_H-M   'P 1'
#
loop_
_entity.id
_entity.type
_entity.pdbx_description
1 polymer ?
#
loop_
_entity_poly.entity_id
_entity_poly.type
_entity_poly.pdbx_seq_one_letter_code
_entity_poly.pdbx_strand_id
1 'polypeptide(L)'
;MQITDDQTDSQSLADLGSVAVRLLCSGDFGNLAVQFGYALAYDRDPATAIREELVLSLLDLGASALGPPPAQAPAVSYFKPNDTGLFALVEQRIPTDNTGHVLLELIVSSQGSDKHVVLEQVSAAA
;
A
#
# COMPACT_ATOMS: atom_id res chain seq x y z
N MET A 1 -0.67 -7.17 8.80
CA MET A 1 -0.84 -8.63 8.62
C MET A 1 0.45 -9.37 8.86
N GLN A 2 0.45 -10.48 9.61
CA GLN A 2 1.61 -11.38 9.69
C GLN A 2 1.67 -12.26 8.43
N ILE A 3 2.87 -12.49 7.89
CA ILE A 3 3.12 -13.37 6.74
C ILE A 3 4.20 -14.41 7.08
N THR A 4 4.19 -15.51 6.35
CA THR A 4 5.18 -16.59 6.47
C THR A 4 6.32 -16.43 5.48
N ASP A 5 7.43 -17.15 5.70
CA ASP A 5 8.63 -17.06 4.85
C ASP A 5 8.37 -17.41 3.38
N ASP A 6 7.46 -18.35 3.11
CA ASP A 6 7.03 -18.73 1.76
C ASP A 6 6.14 -17.68 1.07
N GLN A 7 5.73 -16.62 1.78
CA GLN A 7 4.99 -15.48 1.21
C GLN A 7 5.89 -14.26 0.97
N THR A 8 7.21 -14.42 1.06
CA THR A 8 8.18 -13.31 0.95
C THR A 8 8.79 -13.17 -0.45
N ASP A 9 8.50 -14.09 -1.35
CA ASP A 9 8.95 -13.99 -2.74
C ASP A 9 8.21 -12.87 -3.49
N SER A 10 8.79 -12.45 -4.61
CA SER A 10 8.31 -11.27 -5.35
C SER A 10 6.89 -11.44 -5.88
N GLN A 11 6.48 -12.67 -6.21
CA GLN A 11 5.13 -12.89 -6.73
C GLN A 11 4.11 -12.81 -5.60
N SER A 12 4.37 -13.49 -4.49
CA SER A 12 3.50 -13.46 -3.31
C SER A 12 3.29 -12.03 -2.77
N LEU A 13 4.36 -11.23 -2.71
CA LEU A 13 4.27 -9.83 -2.27
C LEU A 13 3.52 -8.95 -3.28
N ALA A 14 3.72 -9.16 -4.58
CA ALA A 14 2.98 -8.44 -5.62
C ALA A 14 1.48 -8.79 -5.61
N ASP A 15 1.13 -10.04 -5.30
CA ASP A 15 -0.26 -10.48 -5.16
C ASP A 15 -0.94 -9.77 -3.97
N LEU A 16 -0.24 -9.64 -2.84
CA LEU A 16 -0.72 -8.85 -1.70
C LEU A 16 -0.92 -7.38 -2.06
N GLY A 17 0.03 -6.78 -2.77
CA GLY A 17 -0.10 -5.41 -3.30
C GLY A 17 -1.32 -5.26 -4.21
N SER A 18 -1.57 -6.25 -5.08
CA SER A 18 -2.73 -6.25 -5.99
C SER A 18 -4.05 -6.31 -5.24
N VAL A 19 -4.11 -7.04 -4.12
CA VAL A 19 -5.28 -7.03 -3.21
C VAL A 19 -5.48 -5.64 -2.62
N ALA A 20 -4.42 -5.02 -2.07
CA ALA A 20 -4.50 -3.69 -1.46
C ALA A 20 -4.97 -2.63 -2.47
N VAL A 21 -4.41 -2.64 -3.69
CA VAL A 21 -4.80 -1.75 -4.79
C VAL A 21 -6.28 -1.92 -5.15
N ARG A 22 -6.75 -3.16 -5.27
CA ARG A 22 -8.16 -3.42 -5.60
C ARG A 22 -9.09 -2.86 -4.53
N LEU A 23 -8.77 -3.05 -3.25
CA LEU A 23 -9.56 -2.53 -2.13
C LEU A 23 -9.56 -1.00 -2.10
N LEU A 24 -8.41 -0.36 -2.37
CA LEU A 24 -8.31 1.10 -2.45
C LEU A 24 -9.17 1.64 -3.60
N CYS A 25 -9.03 1.08 -4.81
CA CYS A 25 -9.81 1.48 -5.98
C CYS A 25 -11.31 1.26 -5.82
N SER A 26 -11.74 0.24 -5.06
CA SER A 26 -13.16 0.01 -4.78
C SER A 26 -13.71 0.88 -3.62
N GLY A 27 -12.88 1.68 -2.97
CA GLY A 27 -13.26 2.46 -1.80
C GLY A 27 -13.54 1.61 -0.55
N ASP A 28 -13.05 0.36 -0.53
CA ASP A 28 -13.24 -0.57 0.58
C ASP A 28 -12.14 -0.39 1.63
N PHE A 29 -12.14 0.80 2.23
CA PHE A 29 -11.15 1.19 3.23
C PHE A 29 -11.24 0.34 4.51
N GLY A 30 -12.43 -0.18 4.82
CA GLY A 30 -12.64 -1.06 5.96
C GLY A 30 -11.86 -2.35 5.81
N ASN A 31 -12.04 -3.08 4.70
CA ASN A 31 -11.28 -4.31 4.47
C ASN A 31 -9.79 -4.05 4.23
N LEU A 32 -9.43 -2.93 3.59
CA LEU A 32 -8.03 -2.53 3.43
C LEU A 32 -7.36 -2.36 4.81
N ALA A 33 -7.99 -1.63 5.72
CA ALA A 33 -7.51 -1.43 7.09
C ALA A 33 -7.48 -2.72 7.91
N VAL A 34 -8.51 -3.57 7.82
CA VAL A 34 -8.55 -4.84 8.56
C VAL A 34 -7.42 -5.77 8.12
N GLN A 35 -7.12 -5.83 6.82
CA GLN A 35 -6.06 -6.70 6.31
C GLN A 35 -4.67 -6.09 6.56
N PHE A 36 -4.45 -4.85 6.13
CA PHE A 36 -3.13 -4.26 6.06
C PHE A 36 -2.82 -3.26 7.17
N GLY A 37 -3.79 -2.86 7.99
CA GLY A 37 -3.63 -1.74 8.90
C GLY A 37 -3.31 -0.44 8.16
N TYR A 38 -2.74 0.53 8.87
CA TYR A 38 -2.13 1.71 8.24
C TYR A 38 -1.06 2.31 9.15
N ALA A 39 0.18 2.38 8.68
CA ALA A 39 1.33 2.82 9.47
C ALA A 39 1.21 4.29 9.89
N LEU A 40 0.59 5.12 9.04
CA LEU A 40 0.42 6.57 9.25
C LEU A 40 -0.98 6.92 9.79
N ALA A 41 -1.68 5.97 10.40
CA ALA A 41 -2.94 6.23 11.10
C ALA A 41 -2.73 7.08 12.36
N TYR A 42 -1.63 6.85 13.08
CA TYR A 42 -1.39 7.40 14.42
C TYR A 42 -2.58 7.10 15.35
N ASP A 43 -3.23 8.12 15.91
CA ASP A 43 -4.40 7.97 16.80
C ASP A 43 -5.74 7.91 16.05
N ARG A 44 -5.72 7.97 14.70
CA ARG A 44 -6.93 7.89 13.88
C ARG A 44 -7.35 6.44 13.65
N ASP A 45 -8.63 6.24 13.39
CA ASP A 45 -9.12 5.00 12.80
C ASP A 45 -8.42 4.75 11.44
N PRO A 46 -7.78 3.59 11.21
CA PRO A 46 -7.00 3.35 10.00
C PRO A 46 -7.81 3.49 8.70
N ALA A 47 -9.05 3.01 8.65
CA ALA A 47 -9.89 3.14 7.46
C ALA A 47 -10.21 4.60 7.15
N THR A 48 -10.48 5.39 8.19
CA THR A 48 -10.69 6.84 8.08
C THR A 48 -9.43 7.56 7.62
N ALA A 49 -8.27 7.24 8.21
CA ALA A 49 -6.99 7.83 7.83
C ALA A 49 -6.64 7.55 6.36
N ILE A 50 -6.76 6.30 5.89
CA ILE A 50 -6.50 5.95 4.49
C ILE A 50 -7.41 6.76 3.55
N ARG A 51 -8.70 6.88 3.87
CA ARG A 51 -9.65 7.65 3.06
C ARG A 51 -9.25 9.13 3.00
N GLU A 52 -8.88 9.73 4.12
CA GLU A 52 -8.45 11.12 4.19
C GLU A 52 -7.18 11.38 3.37
N GLU A 53 -6.19 10.50 3.49
CA GLU A 53 -4.93 10.61 2.73
C GLU A 53 -5.16 10.43 1.22
N LEU A 54 -6.06 9.54 0.81
CA LEU A 54 -6.46 9.43 -0.59
C LEU A 54 -7.12 10.73 -1.09
N VAL A 55 -8.02 11.33 -0.30
CA VAL A 55 -8.69 12.59 -0.66
C VAL A 55 -7.68 13.72 -0.82
N LEU A 56 -6.73 13.84 0.11
CA LEU A 56 -5.66 14.82 0.04
C LEU A 56 -4.77 14.60 -1.18
N SER A 57 -4.38 13.34 -1.44
CA SER A 57 -3.57 12.98 -2.61
C SER A 57 -4.26 13.32 -3.93
N LEU A 58 -5.57 13.05 -4.04
CA LEU A 58 -6.35 13.41 -5.23
C LEU A 58 -6.45 14.92 -5.39
N LEU A 59 -6.66 15.66 -4.31
CA LEU A 59 -6.71 17.12 -4.33
C LEU A 59 -5.38 17.72 -4.80
N ASP A 60 -4.25 17.24 -4.30
CA ASP A 60 -2.91 17.69 -4.68
C ASP A 60 -2.62 17.45 -6.17
N LEU A 61 -3.18 16.36 -6.74
CA LEU A 61 -3.07 16.04 -8.16
C LEU A 61 -4.08 16.81 -9.03
N GLY A 62 -5.03 17.53 -8.45
CA GLY A 62 -6.17 18.10 -9.19
C GLY A 62 -7.07 17.02 -9.82
N ALA A 63 -7.15 15.86 -9.17
CA ALA A 63 -7.98 14.72 -9.55
C ALA A 63 -9.23 14.65 -8.65
N SER A 64 -10.27 13.95 -9.10
CA SER A 64 -11.48 13.73 -8.29
C SER A 64 -11.69 12.27 -7.90
N ALA A 65 -11.05 11.34 -8.62
CA ALA A 65 -11.16 9.92 -8.36
C ALA A 65 -9.91 9.15 -8.81
N LEU A 66 -9.76 7.93 -8.28
CA LEU A 66 -8.89 6.93 -8.87
C LEU A 66 -9.50 6.41 -10.18
N GLY A 67 -8.64 6.11 -11.13
CA GLY A 67 -8.96 5.30 -12.30
C GLY A 67 -9.09 3.81 -11.94
N PRO A 68 -9.26 2.93 -12.95
CA PRO A 68 -9.31 1.50 -12.72
C PRO A 68 -7.97 0.98 -12.16
N PRO A 69 -7.99 -0.12 -11.38
CA PRO A 69 -6.77 -0.81 -10.97
C PRO A 69 -5.85 -1.09 -12.17
N PRO A 70 -4.53 -0.82 -12.07
CA PRO A 70 -3.58 -1.15 -13.11
C PRO A 70 -3.58 -2.64 -13.45
N ALA A 71 -3.41 -2.98 -14.73
CA ALA A 71 -3.28 -4.37 -15.17
C ALA A 71 -1.90 -4.97 -14.84
N GLN A 72 -0.89 -4.12 -14.64
CA GLN A 72 0.45 -4.53 -14.23
C GLN A 72 0.49 -4.86 -12.74
N ALA A 73 1.27 -5.87 -12.37
CA ALA A 73 1.50 -6.21 -10.98
C ALA A 73 2.34 -5.10 -10.28
N PRO A 74 2.16 -4.92 -8.96
CA PRO A 74 3.00 -4.04 -8.15
C PRO A 74 4.48 -4.38 -8.27
N ALA A 75 5.31 -3.34 -8.23
CA ALA A 75 6.75 -3.49 -8.16
C ALA A 75 7.14 -3.93 -6.76
N VAL A 76 8.06 -4.90 -6.66
CA VAL A 76 8.61 -5.37 -5.39
C VAL A 76 10.10 -5.10 -5.37
N SER A 77 10.57 -4.49 -4.29
CA SER A 77 11.98 -4.27 -4.02
C SER A 77 12.36 -4.79 -2.64
N TYR A 78 13.59 -5.26 -2.49
CA TYR A 78 14.10 -5.81 -1.23
C TYR A 78 15.16 -4.90 -0.64
N PHE A 79 15.07 -4.68 0.66
CA PHE A 79 16.10 -3.96 1.38
C PHE A 79 17.32 -4.87 1.61
N LYS A 80 18.50 -4.26 1.62
CA LYS A 80 19.69 -4.92 2.19
C LYS A 80 19.47 -5.08 3.71
N PRO A 81 20.17 -6.03 4.36
CA PRO A 81 20.15 -6.13 5.82
C PRO A 81 20.38 -4.76 6.48
N ASN A 82 19.53 -4.43 7.46
CA ASN A 82 19.49 -3.13 8.13
C ASN A 82 19.02 -3.28 9.58
N ASP A 83 19.28 -2.25 10.38
CA ASP A 83 18.96 -2.25 11.81
C ASP A 83 17.53 -1.78 12.10
N THR A 84 16.77 -1.36 11.07
CA THR A 84 15.37 -0.91 11.20
C THR A 84 14.36 -2.03 10.99
N GLY A 85 14.81 -3.23 10.57
CA GLY A 85 13.96 -4.37 10.32
C GLY A 85 13.16 -4.28 9.01
N LEU A 86 13.50 -3.37 8.10
CA LEU A 86 12.85 -3.28 6.79
C LEU A 86 13.30 -4.46 5.92
N PHE A 87 12.35 -5.14 5.29
CA PHE A 87 12.61 -6.36 4.52
C PHE A 87 12.32 -6.17 3.02
N ALA A 88 11.12 -5.72 2.68
CA ALA A 88 10.71 -5.46 1.31
C ALA A 88 9.74 -4.27 1.23
N LEU A 89 9.65 -3.67 0.06
CA LEU A 89 8.72 -2.60 -0.29
C LEU A 89 7.93 -3.05 -1.54
N VAL A 90 6.61 -2.86 -1.49
CA VAL A 90 5.70 -3.12 -2.61
C VAL A 90 5.05 -1.81 -3.02
N GLU A 91 5.18 -1.43 -4.28
CA GLU A 91 4.72 -0.14 -4.80
C GLU A 91 3.81 -0.33 -6.01
N GLN A 92 2.70 0.40 -6.04
CA GLN A 92 1.87 0.51 -7.23
C GLN A 92 1.48 1.96 -7.47
N ARG A 93 1.79 2.45 -8.68
CA ARG A 93 1.18 3.66 -9.23
C ARG A 93 -0.20 3.32 -9.78
N ILE A 94 -1.22 3.98 -9.24
CA ILE A 94 -2.63 3.83 -9.61
C ILE A 94 -3.02 5.09 -10.39
N PRO A 95 -3.52 4.97 -11.62
CA PRO A 95 -3.95 6.13 -12.40
C PRO A 95 -5.09 6.84 -11.68
N THR A 96 -5.21 8.14 -11.89
CA THR A 96 -6.37 8.94 -11.47
C THR A 96 -7.28 9.20 -12.67
N ASP A 97 -8.37 9.93 -12.47
CA ASP A 97 -9.23 10.45 -13.55
C ASP A 97 -8.60 11.62 -14.33
N ASN A 98 -7.36 12.01 -14.00
CA ASN A 98 -6.53 12.90 -14.79
C ASN A 98 -5.22 12.19 -15.23
N THR A 99 -4.13 12.93 -15.50
CA THR A 99 -2.85 12.36 -15.94
C THR A 99 -1.91 11.94 -14.80
N GLY A 100 -2.25 12.21 -13.56
CA GLY A 100 -1.47 11.91 -12.36
C GLY A 100 -1.75 10.53 -11.79
N HIS A 101 -0.92 10.12 -10.83
CA HIS A 101 -1.02 8.83 -10.16
C HIS A 101 -1.07 8.99 -8.65
N VAL A 102 -1.82 8.12 -7.99
CA VAL A 102 -1.65 7.89 -6.55
C VAL A 102 -0.71 6.69 -6.38
N LEU A 103 0.28 6.82 -5.50
CA LEU A 103 1.15 5.74 -5.09
C LEU A 103 0.55 5.04 -3.87
N LEU A 104 0.44 3.71 -3.93
CA LEU A 104 0.17 2.85 -2.78
C LEU A 104 1.46 2.11 -2.44
N GLU A 105 1.82 2.14 -1.16
CA GLU A 105 3.04 1.52 -0.63
C GLU A 105 2.69 0.52 0.48
N LEU A 106 3.09 -0.73 0.33
CA LEU A 106 3.12 -1.70 1.42
C LEU A 106 4.57 -1.90 1.86
N ILE A 107 4.85 -1.82 3.16
CA ILE A 107 6.15 -2.20 3.70
C ILE A 107 6.06 -3.58 4.34
N VAL A 108 7.11 -4.36 4.13
CA VAL A 108 7.35 -5.61 4.84
C VAL A 108 8.44 -5.38 5.87
N SER A 109 8.14 -5.65 7.13
CA SER A 109 9.10 -5.63 8.23
C SER A 109 9.39 -7.04 8.73
N SER A 110 10.58 -7.25 9.29
CA SER A 110 11.03 -8.50 9.88
C SER A 110 11.57 -8.25 11.28
N GLN A 111 11.07 -9.00 12.27
CA GLN A 111 11.62 -9.06 13.62
C GLN A 111 11.93 -10.52 13.96
N GLY A 112 13.19 -10.91 13.85
CA GLY A 112 13.57 -12.32 13.92
C GLY A 112 12.94 -13.13 12.78
N SER A 113 12.22 -14.20 13.12
CA SER A 113 11.46 -15.01 12.17
C SER A 113 10.14 -14.38 11.74
N ASP A 114 9.60 -13.44 12.53
CA ASP A 114 8.28 -12.88 12.27
C ASP A 114 8.36 -11.79 11.19
N LYS A 115 7.48 -11.89 10.20
CA LYS A 115 7.35 -10.90 9.13
C LYS A 115 5.94 -10.34 9.09
N HIS A 116 5.86 -9.03 8.86
CA HIS A 116 4.60 -8.31 8.83
C HIS A 116 4.54 -7.40 7.61
N VAL A 117 3.39 -7.39 6.95
CA VAL A 117 3.04 -6.45 5.90
C VAL A 117 2.08 -5.41 6.47
N VAL A 118 2.36 -4.14 6.23
CA VAL A 118 1.49 -3.02 6.59
C VAL A 118 1.35 -2.06 5.42
N LEU A 119 0.19 -1.44 5.26
CA LEU A 119 0.04 -0.30 4.36
C LEU A 119 0.82 0.88 4.96
N GLU A 120 1.90 1.27 4.29
CA GLU A 120 2.78 2.35 4.74
C GLU A 120 2.13 3.70 4.42
N GLN A 121 1.84 3.93 3.14
CA GLN A 121 1.44 5.24 2.65
C GLN A 121 0.53 5.14 1.41
N VAL A 122 -0.38 6.14 1.30
CA VAL A 122 -1.15 6.47 0.10
C VAL A 122 -0.82 7.93 -0.21
N SER A 123 -0.25 8.22 -1.37
CA SER A 123 0.30 9.55 -1.66
C SER A 123 0.14 9.97 -3.11
N ALA A 124 0.16 11.29 -3.36
CA ALA A 124 0.26 11.83 -4.71
C ALA A 124 1.63 11.53 -5.33
N ALA A 125 1.64 11.01 -6.56
CA ALA A 125 2.84 10.77 -7.36
C ALA A 125 2.70 11.48 -8.72
N ALA A 126 3.26 12.68 -8.79
CA ALA A 126 3.33 13.51 -10.00
C ALA A 126 4.48 13.09 -10.93
#